data_AF-A0A316RFU7-F1
#
_entry.id   AF-A0A316RFU7-F1
#
_cell.length_a   1.000
_cell.length_b   1.000
_cell.length_c   1.000
_cell.angle_alpha   90.00
_cell.angle_beta   90.00
_cell.angle_gamma   90.00
#
_symmetry.space_group_name_H-M   'P 1'
#
loop_
_entity.id
_entity.type
_entity.pdbx_description
1 polymer ?
#
loop_
_entity_poly.entity_id
_entity_poly.type
_entity_poly.pdbx_seq_one_letter_code
_entity_poly.pdbx_strand_id
1 'polypeptide(L)'
;MFLSACTAFAWGPKGHAVVADVAASHISRKAAKKIENILDGHTMVDVSSWMDGLRGIPKYEHVRTWHYLNIDPGYTYETMEKNPAGDVYIKLFHVIEQLKSGKLSHEDEKDYLRFLIHMVGDLHCPMHAGYRFDVGGNLHDVQWFGKPTSLHSVWDSKLIESCRPWSYSEWTENIDITDKKEIRRITGSPIDAWRDECLVVRDDIYANSPKGADLSYAYCEKYAVAVQKQLLYAGLRLAMLLDEIYK
;
A
#
# COMPACT_ATOMS: atom_id res chain seq x y z
N MET A 1 -21.86 -20.52 10.32
CA MET A 1 -20.64 -20.50 9.49
C MET A 1 -19.82 -19.28 9.90
N PHE A 2 -18.74 -19.47 10.65
CA PHE A 2 -17.79 -18.40 10.90
C PHE A 2 -17.04 -18.13 9.58
N LEU A 3 -17.28 -16.97 8.97
CA LEU A 3 -16.42 -16.44 7.93
C LEU A 3 -15.04 -16.24 8.58
N SER A 4 -14.13 -17.18 8.33
CA SER A 4 -12.71 -16.98 8.61
C SER A 4 -12.29 -15.79 7.77
N ALA A 5 -12.11 -14.64 8.41
CA ALA A 5 -11.61 -13.46 7.75
C ALA A 5 -10.16 -13.75 7.34
N CYS A 6 -9.97 -14.08 6.06
CA CYS A 6 -8.68 -14.04 5.41
C CYS A 6 -8.08 -12.65 5.68
N THR A 7 -6.91 -12.66 6.29
CA THR A 7 -6.11 -11.46 6.51
C THR A 7 -5.60 -10.97 5.17
N ALA A 8 -6.27 -9.97 4.60
CA ALA A 8 -5.58 -9.08 3.68
C ALA A 8 -4.67 -8.22 4.55
N PHE A 9 -3.37 -8.50 4.53
CA PHE A 9 -2.37 -7.65 5.13
C PHE A 9 -1.89 -6.72 4.02
N ALA A 10 -1.99 -5.43 4.30
CA ALA A 10 -1.30 -4.33 3.68
C ALA A 10 0.18 -4.64 3.46
N TRP A 11 0.85 -3.98 2.48
CA TRP A 11 2.29 -4.23 2.20
C TRP A 11 2.99 -4.58 3.50
N GLY A 12 3.44 -5.83 3.67
CA GLY A 12 3.93 -6.29 4.97
C GLY A 12 4.97 -5.32 5.55
N PRO A 13 5.24 -5.32 6.86
CA PRO A 13 5.82 -4.17 7.55
C PRO A 13 7.05 -3.51 6.90
N LYS A 14 7.91 -4.30 6.25
CA LYS A 14 9.04 -3.79 5.47
C LYS A 14 8.62 -2.91 4.29
N GLY A 15 7.59 -3.28 3.52
CA GLY A 15 7.08 -2.48 2.40
C GLY A 15 6.52 -1.13 2.86
N HIS A 16 5.70 -1.11 3.91
CA HIS A 16 5.22 0.15 4.52
C HIS A 16 6.35 1.02 5.04
N ALA A 17 7.36 0.43 5.70
CA ALA A 17 8.54 1.16 6.14
C ALA A 17 9.27 1.83 4.97
N VAL A 18 9.46 1.12 3.84
CA VAL A 18 10.08 1.69 2.63
C VAL A 18 9.25 2.86 2.08
N VAL A 19 7.94 2.70 1.95
CA VAL A 19 7.04 3.77 1.45
C VAL A 19 7.13 5.01 2.34
N ALA A 20 7.08 4.83 3.66
CA ALA A 20 7.18 5.91 4.63
C ALA A 20 8.55 6.60 4.63
N ASP A 21 9.63 5.84 4.46
CA ASP A 21 11.01 6.34 4.45
C ASP A 21 11.35 7.12 3.17
N VAL A 22 10.92 6.61 2.00
CA VAL A 22 10.93 7.38 0.74
C VAL A 22 10.13 8.67 0.92
N ALA A 23 8.93 8.60 1.49
CA ALA A 23 8.12 9.82 1.68
C ALA A 23 8.82 10.85 2.58
N ALA A 24 9.43 10.40 3.68
CA ALA A 24 10.17 11.27 4.62
C ALA A 24 11.33 12.01 3.95
N SER A 25 11.96 11.41 2.95
CA SER A 25 13.08 11.99 2.20
C SER A 25 12.65 13.08 1.19
N HIS A 26 11.36 13.14 0.83
CA HIS A 26 10.84 14.06 -0.19
C HIS A 26 9.90 15.15 0.32
N ILE A 27 9.48 15.11 1.58
CA ILE A 27 8.66 16.17 2.19
C ILE A 27 9.47 17.42 2.55
N SER A 28 8.81 18.57 2.56
CA SER A 28 9.41 19.83 2.99
C SER A 28 9.72 19.81 4.49
N ARG A 29 10.72 20.61 4.91
CA ARG A 29 11.05 20.79 6.34
C ARG A 29 9.85 21.24 7.19
N LYS A 30 8.94 22.02 6.61
CA LYS A 30 7.73 22.48 7.29
C LYS A 30 6.74 21.34 7.51
N ALA A 31 6.46 20.54 6.47
CA ALA A 31 5.63 19.36 6.58
C ALA A 31 6.22 18.36 7.58
N ALA A 32 7.53 18.07 7.48
CA ALA A 32 8.23 17.18 8.40
C ALA A 32 8.06 17.59 9.86
N LYS A 33 8.24 18.88 10.18
CA LYS A 33 8.08 19.37 11.56
C LYS A 33 6.64 19.27 12.06
N LYS A 34 5.65 19.52 11.20
CA LYS A 34 4.24 19.39 11.57
C LYS A 34 3.87 17.93 11.80
N ILE A 35 4.31 17.02 10.93
CA ILE A 35 4.10 15.57 11.03
C ILE A 35 4.74 15.03 12.32
N GLU A 36 5.99 15.40 12.62
CA GLU A 36 6.68 14.99 13.86
C GLU A 36 5.88 15.37 15.12
N ASN A 37 5.31 16.58 15.13
CA ASN A 37 4.47 17.03 16.24
C ASN A 37 3.15 16.26 16.33
N ILE A 38 2.48 15.97 15.20
CA ILE A 38 1.22 15.20 15.16
C ILE A 38 1.45 13.75 15.61
N LEU A 39 2.60 13.17 15.25
CA LEU A 39 2.97 11.81 15.61
C LEU A 39 3.61 11.68 17.01
N ASP A 40 3.57 12.74 17.82
CA ASP A 40 4.09 12.75 19.19
C ASP A 40 5.57 12.29 19.28
N GLY A 41 6.38 12.62 18.27
CA GLY A 41 7.80 12.27 18.18
C GLY A 41 8.10 10.91 17.54
N HIS A 42 7.09 10.11 17.18
CA HIS A 42 7.28 8.90 16.37
C HIS A 42 7.60 9.24 14.91
N THR A 43 8.42 8.43 14.26
CA THR A 43 8.70 8.57 12.82
C THR A 43 7.54 8.02 11.98
N MET A 44 7.46 8.43 10.71
CA MET A 44 6.49 7.84 9.78
C MET A 44 6.73 6.33 9.60
N VAL A 45 8.00 5.89 9.64
CA VAL A 45 8.36 4.46 9.56
C VAL A 45 7.77 3.70 10.74
N ASP A 46 7.91 4.22 11.98
CA ASP A 46 7.39 3.57 13.20
C ASP A 46 5.89 3.31 13.15
N VAL A 47 5.13 4.24 12.56
CA VAL A 47 3.66 4.17 12.52
C VAL A 47 3.11 3.57 11.23
N SER A 48 3.97 3.29 10.24
CA SER A 48 3.55 2.92 8.89
C SER A 48 2.73 1.63 8.81
N SER A 49 2.95 0.67 9.70
CA SER A 49 2.18 -0.59 9.80
C SER A 49 1.18 -0.62 10.97
N TRP A 50 0.96 0.52 11.64
CA TRP A 50 0.07 0.59 12.80
C TRP A 50 -1.36 0.14 12.46
N MET A 51 -1.84 0.48 11.25
CA MET A 51 -3.21 0.22 10.82
C MET A 51 -3.53 -1.29 10.73
N ASP A 52 -2.58 -2.13 10.32
CA ASP A 52 -2.75 -3.60 10.31
C ASP A 52 -3.01 -4.19 11.70
N GLY A 53 -2.43 -3.56 12.72
CA GLY A 53 -2.54 -3.97 14.11
C GLY A 53 -3.91 -3.66 14.73
N LEU A 54 -4.82 -3.00 14.01
CA LEU A 54 -6.12 -2.55 14.53
C LEU A 54 -7.20 -3.62 14.50
N ARG A 55 -6.91 -4.79 13.90
CA ARG A 55 -7.86 -5.88 13.78
C ARG A 55 -8.39 -6.31 15.15
N GLY A 56 -9.71 -6.38 15.28
CA GLY A 56 -10.37 -6.81 16.51
C GLY A 56 -10.48 -5.71 17.57
N ILE A 57 -10.07 -4.48 17.28
CA ILE A 57 -10.30 -3.33 18.14
C ILE A 57 -11.65 -2.68 17.73
N PRO A 58 -12.70 -2.71 18.57
CA PRO A 58 -14.05 -2.26 18.17
C PRO A 58 -14.11 -0.83 17.64
N LYS A 59 -13.27 0.08 18.17
CA LYS A 59 -13.17 1.48 17.68
C LYS A 59 -12.82 1.54 16.19
N TYR A 60 -12.01 0.60 15.70
CA TYR A 60 -11.42 0.64 14.36
C TYR A 60 -12.00 -0.39 13.38
N GLU A 61 -13.07 -1.10 13.73
CA GLU A 61 -13.68 -2.08 12.82
C GLU A 61 -14.15 -1.43 11.50
N HIS A 62 -14.49 -0.14 11.55
CA HIS A 62 -14.92 0.64 10.38
C HIS A 62 -13.81 0.87 9.34
N VAL A 63 -12.53 0.76 9.70
CA VAL A 63 -11.40 0.94 8.76
C VAL A 63 -10.94 -0.35 8.10
N ARG A 64 -11.53 -1.49 8.44
CA ARG A 64 -11.10 -2.81 7.93
C ARG A 64 -11.12 -2.92 6.40
N THR A 65 -12.03 -2.23 5.73
CA THR A 65 -12.15 -2.27 4.26
C THR A 65 -11.27 -1.22 3.58
N TRP A 66 -10.59 -0.37 4.35
CA TRP A 66 -9.79 0.73 3.81
C TRP A 66 -8.41 0.27 3.31
N HIS A 67 -8.09 -1.01 3.47
CA HIS A 67 -6.83 -1.60 3.00
C HIS A 67 -6.88 -2.04 1.54
N TYR A 68 -8.06 -2.35 0.97
CA TYR A 68 -8.11 -2.98 -0.35
C TYR A 68 -9.28 -2.48 -1.19
N LEU A 69 -9.23 -2.79 -2.47
CA LEU A 69 -10.35 -2.80 -3.40
C LEU A 69 -10.26 -4.09 -4.20
N ASN A 70 -11.36 -4.77 -4.50
CA ASN A 70 -11.30 -6.01 -5.28
C ASN A 70 -12.16 -5.88 -6.53
N ILE A 71 -11.63 -6.30 -7.67
CA ILE A 71 -12.28 -6.17 -8.99
C ILE A 71 -12.16 -7.49 -9.73
N ASP A 72 -13.26 -8.22 -9.87
CA ASP A 72 -13.29 -9.51 -10.57
C ASP A 72 -13.04 -9.35 -12.09
N PRO A 73 -12.56 -10.42 -12.77
CA PRO A 73 -12.36 -10.40 -14.22
C PRO A 73 -13.61 -9.97 -14.98
N GLY A 74 -13.42 -9.13 -16.01
CA GLY A 74 -14.53 -8.60 -16.81
C GLY A 74 -15.23 -7.38 -16.21
N TYR A 75 -14.85 -6.95 -15.00
CA TYR A 75 -15.32 -5.71 -14.40
C TYR A 75 -14.21 -4.64 -14.42
N THR A 76 -14.64 -3.39 -14.53
CA THR A 76 -13.83 -2.20 -14.17
C THR A 76 -14.08 -1.85 -12.71
N TYR A 77 -13.31 -0.90 -12.16
CA TYR A 77 -13.63 -0.37 -10.84
C TYR A 77 -15.06 0.18 -10.84
N GLU A 78 -15.43 0.97 -11.85
CA GLU A 78 -16.72 1.66 -11.95
C GLU A 78 -17.91 0.69 -12.07
N THR A 79 -17.73 -0.46 -12.72
CA THR A 79 -18.80 -1.45 -12.92
C THR A 79 -18.86 -2.52 -11.84
N MET A 80 -17.83 -2.66 -11.00
CA MET A 80 -17.82 -3.62 -9.91
C MET A 80 -18.72 -3.15 -8.76
N GLU A 81 -19.51 -4.08 -8.19
CA GLU A 81 -20.30 -3.79 -6.99
C GLU A 81 -19.39 -3.32 -5.85
N LYS A 82 -19.68 -2.13 -5.30
CA LYS A 82 -18.90 -1.51 -4.24
C LYS A 82 -19.22 -2.10 -2.88
N ASN A 83 -18.19 -2.21 -2.04
CA ASN A 83 -18.41 -2.48 -0.62
C ASN A 83 -19.14 -1.27 0.00
N PRO A 84 -20.31 -1.44 0.65
CA PRO A 84 -21.04 -0.34 1.26
C PRO A 84 -20.25 0.44 2.31
N ALA A 85 -19.27 -0.19 2.97
CA ALA A 85 -18.38 0.46 3.93
C ALA A 85 -17.30 1.33 3.24
N GLY A 86 -17.17 1.27 1.91
CA GLY A 86 -16.09 1.85 1.12
C GLY A 86 -14.89 0.91 0.99
N ASP A 87 -13.94 1.34 0.16
CA ASP A 87 -12.68 0.65 -0.15
C ASP A 87 -11.50 1.63 -0.02
N VAL A 88 -10.26 1.13 -0.16
CA VAL A 88 -9.04 1.95 -0.06
C VAL A 88 -9.09 3.20 -0.94
N TYR A 89 -9.63 3.09 -2.16
CA TYR A 89 -9.68 4.20 -3.11
C TYR A 89 -10.63 5.32 -2.63
N ILE A 90 -11.89 4.99 -2.34
CA ILE A 90 -12.87 5.98 -1.85
C ILE A 90 -12.42 6.58 -0.52
N LYS A 91 -11.88 5.73 0.37
CA LYS A 91 -11.51 6.16 1.72
C LYS A 91 -10.23 6.98 1.75
N LEU A 92 -9.34 6.82 0.77
CA LEU A 92 -8.18 7.69 0.63
C LEU A 92 -8.59 9.15 0.37
N PHE A 93 -9.56 9.39 -0.53
CA PHE A 93 -10.10 10.74 -0.74
C PHE A 93 -10.71 11.32 0.55
N HIS A 94 -11.47 10.50 1.27
CA HIS A 94 -12.06 10.91 2.54
C HIS A 94 -10.99 11.29 3.57
N VAL A 95 -9.95 10.47 3.73
CA VAL A 95 -8.84 10.75 4.66
C VAL A 95 -8.12 12.04 4.27
N ILE A 96 -7.83 12.25 2.99
CA ILE A 96 -7.21 13.49 2.49
C ILE A 96 -8.09 14.70 2.79
N GLU A 97 -9.40 14.61 2.57
CA GLU A 97 -10.35 15.69 2.86
C GLU A 97 -10.36 16.03 4.36
N GLN A 98 -10.43 15.01 5.24
CA GLN A 98 -10.44 15.21 6.68
C GLN A 98 -9.16 15.90 7.16
N LEU A 99 -7.99 15.47 6.67
CA LEU A 99 -6.70 16.08 7.00
C LEU A 99 -6.57 17.52 6.49
N LYS A 100 -7.09 17.82 5.29
CA LYS A 100 -7.11 19.19 4.73
C LYS A 100 -8.12 20.11 5.43
N SER A 101 -9.08 19.57 6.18
CA SER A 101 -10.16 20.36 6.77
C SER A 101 -9.70 21.34 7.87
N GLY A 102 -8.59 21.05 8.56
CA GLY A 102 -8.10 21.82 9.71
C GLY A 102 -9.02 21.79 10.94
N LYS A 103 -9.96 20.84 11.01
CA LYS A 103 -11.00 20.75 12.07
C LYS A 103 -10.83 19.56 13.00
N LEU A 104 -9.88 18.67 12.73
CA LEU A 104 -9.66 17.47 13.52
C LEU A 104 -9.09 17.83 14.90
N SER A 105 -9.42 17.01 15.91
CA SER A 105 -8.67 17.01 17.15
C SER A 105 -7.25 16.47 16.91
N HIS A 106 -6.31 16.71 17.83
CA HIS A 106 -4.94 16.17 17.70
C HIS A 106 -4.94 14.64 17.55
N GLU A 107 -5.75 13.94 18.37
CA GLU A 107 -5.84 12.48 18.32
C GLU A 107 -6.46 11.98 17.01
N ASP A 108 -7.49 12.66 16.50
CA ASP A 108 -8.07 12.31 15.21
C ASP A 108 -7.08 12.61 14.08
N GLU A 109 -6.43 13.77 14.07
CA GLU A 109 -5.42 14.11 13.05
C GLU A 109 -4.28 13.09 13.02
N LYS A 110 -3.85 12.59 14.19
CA LYS A 110 -2.89 11.50 14.32
C LYS A 110 -3.42 10.17 13.76
N ASP A 111 -4.66 9.79 14.05
CA ASP A 111 -5.29 8.59 13.47
C ASP A 111 -5.35 8.71 11.93
N TYR A 112 -5.89 9.83 11.42
CA TYR A 112 -6.03 10.07 9.98
C TYR A 112 -4.69 10.16 9.25
N LEU A 113 -3.66 10.74 9.86
CA LEU A 113 -2.32 10.78 9.29
C LEU A 113 -1.72 9.38 9.16
N ARG A 114 -1.89 8.54 10.19
CA ARG A 114 -1.45 7.14 10.13
C ARG A 114 -2.21 6.33 9.08
N PHE A 115 -3.52 6.56 8.94
CA PHE A 115 -4.30 5.97 7.84
C PHE A 115 -3.76 6.42 6.48
N LEU A 116 -3.47 7.71 6.28
CA LEU A 116 -2.91 8.21 5.03
C LEU A 116 -1.58 7.53 4.67
N ILE A 117 -0.64 7.49 5.63
CA ILE A 117 0.68 6.87 5.44
C ILE A 117 0.54 5.41 4.99
N HIS A 118 -0.36 4.68 5.63
CA HIS A 118 -0.59 3.26 5.37
C HIS A 118 -1.31 3.03 4.03
N MET A 119 -2.46 3.68 3.83
CA MET A 119 -3.34 3.47 2.68
C MET A 119 -2.71 3.83 1.34
N VAL A 120 -1.79 4.81 1.31
CA VAL A 120 -1.05 5.12 0.07
C VAL A 120 -0.14 3.94 -0.31
N GLY A 121 0.48 3.26 0.66
CA GLY A 121 1.18 2.01 0.42
C GLY A 121 0.25 0.98 -0.20
N ASP A 122 -0.89 0.72 0.45
CA ASP A 122 -1.85 -0.30 0.02
C ASP A 122 -2.40 -0.12 -1.37
N LEU A 123 -2.74 1.12 -1.74
CA LEU A 123 -3.23 1.40 -3.08
C LEU A 123 -2.21 1.01 -4.17
N HIS A 124 -0.91 0.96 -3.83
CA HIS A 124 0.17 0.56 -4.72
C HIS A 124 0.58 -0.92 -4.57
N CYS A 125 -0.02 -1.69 -3.65
CA CYS A 125 0.19 -3.13 -3.58
C CYS A 125 -0.74 -3.83 -4.59
N PRO A 126 -0.22 -4.51 -5.65
CA PRO A 126 -1.08 -5.09 -6.67
C PRO A 126 -2.12 -6.09 -6.14
N MET A 127 -1.76 -6.86 -5.11
CA MET A 127 -2.67 -7.84 -4.53
C MET A 127 -3.70 -7.24 -3.57
N HIS A 128 -3.61 -5.93 -3.26
CA HIS A 128 -4.66 -5.16 -2.61
C HIS A 128 -5.74 -4.68 -3.60
N ALA A 129 -5.48 -4.88 -4.90
CA ALA A 129 -6.38 -4.65 -6.01
C ALA A 129 -6.81 -5.96 -6.70
N GLY A 130 -6.70 -7.10 -6.00
CA GLY A 130 -6.90 -8.44 -6.55
C GLY A 130 -8.35 -8.80 -6.84
N TYR A 131 -8.63 -10.09 -7.02
CA TYR A 131 -9.98 -10.55 -7.31
C TYR A 131 -10.83 -10.68 -6.04
N ARG A 132 -12.14 -10.41 -6.13
CA ARG A 132 -13.05 -10.53 -4.99
C ARG A 132 -13.29 -12.00 -4.66
N PHE A 133 -13.42 -12.84 -5.68
CA PHE A 133 -13.68 -14.29 -5.49
C PHE A 133 -12.55 -15.04 -4.77
N ASP A 134 -11.31 -14.53 -4.81
CA ASP A 134 -10.16 -15.12 -4.13
C ASP A 134 -9.62 -14.25 -2.98
N VAL A 135 -10.36 -13.22 -2.59
CA VAL A 135 -10.04 -12.29 -1.49
C VAL A 135 -8.67 -11.64 -1.69
N GLY A 136 -8.44 -11.07 -2.87
CA GLY A 136 -7.19 -10.38 -3.21
C GLY A 136 -6.01 -11.35 -3.35
N GLY A 137 -6.26 -12.57 -3.82
CA GLY A 137 -5.26 -13.64 -3.94
C GLY A 137 -4.94 -14.39 -2.64
N ASN A 138 -5.68 -14.14 -1.55
CA ASN A 138 -5.51 -14.90 -0.30
C ASN A 138 -5.97 -16.36 -0.43
N LEU A 139 -6.94 -16.63 -1.31
CA LEU A 139 -7.41 -17.98 -1.65
C LEU A 139 -6.81 -18.49 -2.97
N HIS A 140 -5.71 -17.87 -3.41
CA HIS A 140 -4.95 -18.27 -4.57
C HIS A 140 -3.66 -18.94 -4.13
N ASP A 141 -3.75 -20.25 -3.92
CA ASP A 141 -2.66 -21.06 -3.39
C ASP A 141 -1.50 -21.16 -4.39
N VAL A 142 -0.29 -20.91 -3.90
CA VAL A 142 0.99 -21.07 -4.62
C VAL A 142 2.03 -21.67 -3.66
N GLN A 143 3.24 -21.88 -4.15
CA GLN A 143 4.40 -22.17 -3.30
C GLN A 143 5.42 -21.04 -3.45
N TRP A 144 6.17 -20.77 -2.38
CA TRP A 144 7.31 -19.86 -2.38
C TRP A 144 8.56 -20.66 -1.99
N PHE A 145 9.44 -20.94 -2.95
CA PHE A 145 10.57 -21.85 -2.79
C PHE A 145 10.16 -23.20 -2.20
N GLY A 146 9.15 -23.83 -2.79
CA GLY A 146 8.61 -25.14 -2.41
C GLY A 146 7.79 -25.16 -1.11
N LYS A 147 7.53 -24.00 -0.50
CA LYS A 147 6.70 -23.88 0.72
C LYS A 147 5.32 -23.31 0.40
N PRO A 148 4.21 -23.97 0.77
CA PRO A 148 2.86 -23.45 0.53
C PRO A 148 2.64 -22.05 1.10
N THR A 149 1.97 -21.20 0.33
CA THR A 149 1.55 -19.84 0.72
C THR A 149 0.43 -19.33 -0.20
N SER A 150 -0.03 -18.10 -0.01
CA SER A 150 -0.97 -17.44 -0.93
C SER A 150 -0.23 -16.47 -1.85
N LEU A 151 -0.80 -16.21 -3.03
CA LEU A 151 -0.29 -15.20 -3.96
C LEU A 151 -0.28 -13.81 -3.34
N HIS A 152 -1.27 -13.51 -2.49
CA HIS A 152 -1.31 -12.29 -1.70
C HIS A 152 -0.06 -12.15 -0.83
N SER A 153 0.26 -13.15 0.01
CA SER A 153 1.43 -13.11 0.88
C SER A 153 2.76 -13.01 0.13
N VAL A 154 2.84 -13.54 -1.11
CA VAL A 154 4.04 -13.42 -1.94
C VAL A 154 4.33 -11.96 -2.29
N TRP A 155 3.32 -11.24 -2.74
CA TRP A 155 3.44 -9.82 -3.07
C TRP A 155 3.58 -8.96 -1.85
N ASP A 156 2.74 -9.23 -0.86
CA ASP A 156 2.66 -8.44 0.34
C ASP A 156 4.01 -8.37 1.09
N SER A 157 4.66 -9.52 1.28
CA SER A 157 5.87 -9.60 2.10
C SER A 157 7.05 -10.31 1.41
N LYS A 158 6.82 -11.48 0.80
CA LYS A 158 7.93 -12.40 0.47
C LYS A 158 8.87 -11.89 -0.62
N LEU A 159 8.32 -11.21 -1.63
CA LEU A 159 9.14 -10.55 -2.67
C LEU A 159 10.10 -9.53 -2.06
N ILE A 160 9.62 -8.70 -1.13
CA ILE A 160 10.40 -7.65 -0.47
C ILE A 160 11.42 -8.24 0.51
N GLU A 161 11.04 -9.31 1.21
CA GLU A 161 11.88 -9.94 2.24
C GLU A 161 12.95 -10.88 1.69
N SER A 162 12.66 -11.61 0.61
CA SER A 162 13.49 -12.74 0.16
C SER A 162 14.29 -12.45 -1.11
N CYS A 163 13.81 -11.58 -2.00
CA CYS A 163 14.47 -11.38 -3.29
C CYS A 163 15.64 -10.38 -3.23
N ARG A 164 15.74 -9.59 -2.16
CA ARG A 164 16.85 -8.68 -1.89
C ARG A 164 17.19 -8.75 -0.39
N PRO A 165 18.49 -8.75 -0.01
CA PRO A 165 18.90 -8.80 1.38
C PRO A 165 18.77 -7.44 2.10
N TRP A 166 18.10 -6.47 1.48
CA TRP A 166 18.04 -5.09 1.94
C TRP A 166 17.14 -4.93 3.19
N SER A 167 17.64 -4.15 4.14
CA SER A 167 16.84 -3.43 5.14
C SER A 167 15.90 -2.44 4.46
N TYR A 168 14.94 -1.86 5.20
CA TYR A 168 14.02 -0.89 4.60
C TYR A 168 14.78 0.37 4.10
N SER A 169 15.81 0.82 4.82
CA SER A 169 16.60 1.99 4.42
C SER A 169 17.45 1.69 3.19
N GLU A 170 18.05 0.49 3.10
CA GLU A 170 18.75 0.07 1.88
C GLU A 170 17.79 -0.06 0.70
N TRP A 171 16.54 -0.51 0.91
CA TRP A 171 15.51 -0.47 -0.14
C TRP A 171 15.30 0.96 -0.63
N THR A 172 15.07 1.92 0.27
CA THR A 172 14.92 3.35 -0.07
C THR A 172 16.12 3.86 -0.87
N GLU A 173 17.34 3.68 -0.37
CA GLU A 173 18.58 4.13 -1.02
C GLU A 173 18.76 3.55 -2.43
N ASN A 174 18.34 2.30 -2.65
CA ASN A 174 18.49 1.63 -3.93
C ASN A 174 17.40 1.97 -4.94
N ILE A 175 16.19 2.35 -4.50
CA ILE A 175 15.06 2.67 -5.41
C ILE A 175 14.88 4.16 -5.66
N ASP A 176 15.25 5.02 -4.70
CA ASP A 176 15.09 6.47 -4.79
C ASP A 176 16.24 7.15 -5.57
N ILE A 177 16.44 6.67 -6.78
CA ILE A 177 17.49 7.13 -7.72
C ILE A 177 16.91 7.94 -8.89
N THR A 178 15.65 8.37 -8.76
CA THR A 178 14.87 8.97 -9.84
C THR A 178 15.09 10.49 -9.95
N ASP A 179 15.15 11.01 -11.17
CA ASP A 179 15.36 12.43 -11.40
C ASP A 179 14.10 13.30 -11.13
N LYS A 180 14.30 14.62 -11.01
CA LYS A 180 13.19 15.57 -10.74
C LYS A 180 12.11 15.61 -11.81
N LYS A 181 12.42 15.27 -13.06
CA LYS A 181 11.43 15.26 -14.16
C LYS A 181 10.50 14.08 -13.98
N GLU A 182 11.05 12.92 -13.66
CA GLU A 182 10.30 11.70 -13.44
C GLU A 182 9.51 11.77 -12.12
N ILE A 183 10.06 12.34 -11.05
CA ILE A 183 9.30 12.61 -9.81
C ILE A 183 8.04 13.42 -10.13
N ARG A 184 8.15 14.53 -10.90
CA ARG A 184 6.99 15.33 -11.31
C ARG A 184 5.98 14.56 -12.16
N ARG A 185 6.44 13.62 -12.98
CA ARG A 185 5.55 12.77 -13.77
C ARG A 185 4.75 11.84 -12.86
N ILE A 186 5.42 11.21 -11.89
CA ILE A 186 4.82 10.26 -10.95
C ILE A 186 3.83 10.97 -10.01
N THR A 187 4.19 12.13 -9.49
CA THR A 187 3.35 12.87 -8.53
C THR A 187 2.29 13.74 -9.19
N GLY A 188 2.42 14.04 -10.49
CA GLY A 188 1.44 14.80 -11.25
C GLY A 188 0.25 14.00 -11.76
N SER A 189 0.25 12.67 -11.61
CA SER A 189 -0.88 11.83 -12.02
C SER A 189 -1.99 11.83 -10.96
N PRO A 190 -3.27 11.82 -11.36
CA PRO A 190 -4.39 11.74 -10.42
C PRO A 190 -4.49 10.34 -9.76
N ILE A 191 -5.22 10.23 -8.64
CA ILE A 191 -5.27 9.01 -7.80
C ILE A 191 -5.90 7.81 -8.54
N ASP A 192 -6.86 8.04 -9.43
CA ASP A 192 -7.43 7.02 -10.33
C ASP A 192 -6.35 6.38 -11.21
N ALA A 193 -5.40 7.18 -11.72
CA ALA A 193 -4.27 6.64 -12.46
C ALA A 193 -3.37 5.75 -11.58
N TRP A 194 -3.22 6.03 -10.28
CA TRP A 194 -2.42 5.20 -9.37
C TRP A 194 -3.05 3.80 -9.22
N ARG A 195 -4.37 3.77 -9.04
CA ARG A 195 -5.17 2.53 -9.02
C ARG A 195 -5.02 1.77 -10.33
N ASP A 196 -5.18 2.44 -11.46
CA ASP A 196 -5.19 1.78 -12.78
C ASP A 196 -3.80 1.23 -13.14
N GLU A 197 -2.73 1.96 -12.83
CA GLU A 197 -1.35 1.45 -12.93
C GLU A 197 -1.16 0.17 -12.09
N CYS A 198 -1.72 0.14 -10.88
CA CYS A 198 -1.67 -1.02 -9.99
C CYS A 198 -2.43 -2.23 -10.58
N LEU A 199 -3.59 -2.00 -11.19
CA LEU A 199 -4.39 -3.04 -11.84
C LEU A 199 -3.69 -3.68 -13.04
N VAL A 200 -2.91 -2.91 -13.81
CA VAL A 200 -2.10 -3.46 -14.91
C VAL A 200 -1.06 -4.46 -14.38
N VAL A 201 -0.39 -4.13 -13.27
CA VAL A 201 0.56 -5.05 -12.64
C VAL A 201 -0.16 -6.28 -12.09
N ARG A 202 -1.31 -6.08 -11.44
CA ARG A 202 -2.18 -7.16 -10.93
C ARG A 202 -2.57 -8.15 -12.01
N ASP A 203 -2.95 -7.69 -13.21
CA ASP A 203 -3.34 -8.58 -14.30
C ASP A 203 -2.16 -9.45 -14.79
N ASP A 204 -0.95 -8.90 -14.92
CA ASP A 204 0.26 -9.70 -15.25
C ASP A 204 0.56 -10.73 -14.15
N ILE A 205 0.38 -10.36 -12.88
CA ILE A 205 0.59 -11.27 -11.74
C ILE A 205 -0.29 -12.52 -11.86
N TYR A 206 -1.60 -12.34 -12.04
CA TYR A 206 -2.51 -13.47 -12.15
C TYR A 206 -2.24 -14.32 -13.39
N ALA A 207 -1.89 -13.69 -14.52
CA ALA A 207 -1.57 -14.40 -15.76
C ALA A 207 -0.32 -15.29 -15.63
N ASN A 208 0.62 -14.94 -14.75
CA ASN A 208 1.91 -15.63 -14.61
C ASN A 208 2.08 -16.39 -13.30
N SER A 209 1.02 -16.50 -12.49
CA SER A 209 1.05 -17.19 -11.20
C SER A 209 -0.10 -18.18 -11.11
N PRO A 210 -0.15 -19.24 -11.93
CA PRO A 210 -1.26 -20.20 -11.87
C PRO A 210 -1.32 -20.89 -10.49
N LYS A 211 -2.51 -21.32 -10.07
CA LYS A 211 -2.68 -22.01 -8.77
C LYS A 211 -1.76 -23.22 -8.68
N GLY A 212 -1.09 -23.35 -7.53
CA GLY A 212 -0.12 -24.41 -7.25
C GLY A 212 1.29 -24.19 -7.81
N ALA A 213 1.53 -23.11 -8.56
CA ALA A 213 2.87 -22.79 -9.08
C ALA A 213 3.88 -22.60 -7.95
N ASP A 214 5.12 -23.03 -8.17
CA ASP A 214 6.24 -22.72 -7.29
C ASP A 214 6.96 -21.46 -7.77
N LEU A 215 6.75 -20.38 -7.04
CA LEU A 215 7.33 -19.08 -7.30
C LEU A 215 8.68 -18.99 -6.57
N SER A 216 9.74 -18.73 -7.33
CA SER A 216 11.12 -18.76 -6.82
C SER A 216 11.98 -17.69 -7.51
N TYR A 217 13.28 -17.95 -7.74
CA TYR A 217 14.22 -16.96 -8.25
C TYR A 217 13.80 -16.30 -9.57
N ALA A 218 13.25 -17.06 -10.52
CA ALA A 218 12.77 -16.50 -11.79
C ALA A 218 11.62 -15.50 -11.58
N TYR A 219 10.78 -15.75 -10.57
CA TYR A 219 9.69 -14.86 -10.19
C TYR A 219 10.22 -13.58 -9.52
N CYS A 220 11.22 -13.72 -8.63
CA CYS A 220 11.96 -12.58 -8.07
C CYS A 220 12.55 -11.68 -9.17
N GLU A 221 13.19 -12.27 -10.17
CA GLU A 221 13.79 -11.51 -11.29
C GLU A 221 12.72 -10.81 -12.12
N LYS A 222 11.66 -11.53 -12.52
CA LYS A 222 10.56 -10.99 -13.31
C LYS A 222 9.93 -9.75 -12.67
N TYR A 223 9.69 -9.78 -11.35
CA TYR A 223 8.92 -8.74 -10.66
C TYR A 223 9.76 -7.76 -9.85
N ALA A 224 11.09 -7.89 -9.83
CA ALA A 224 11.96 -6.97 -9.09
C ALA A 224 11.69 -5.49 -9.43
N VAL A 225 11.60 -5.17 -10.72
CA VAL A 225 11.36 -3.79 -11.18
C VAL A 225 9.95 -3.32 -10.83
N ALA A 226 8.95 -4.20 -10.88
CA ALA A 226 7.57 -3.87 -10.54
C ALA A 226 7.45 -3.50 -9.05
N VAL A 227 8.03 -4.31 -8.16
CA VAL A 227 8.04 -4.04 -6.71
C VAL A 227 8.76 -2.72 -6.41
N GLN A 228 9.96 -2.51 -6.98
CA GLN A 228 10.72 -1.27 -6.81
C GLN A 228 9.91 -0.04 -7.23
N LYS A 229 9.25 -0.11 -8.39
CA LYS A 229 8.39 0.98 -8.89
C LYS A 229 7.22 1.25 -7.97
N GLN A 230 6.49 0.22 -7.53
CA GLN A 230 5.33 0.41 -6.67
C GLN A 230 5.71 1.06 -5.32
N LEU A 231 6.79 0.61 -4.69
CA LEU A 231 7.28 1.19 -3.43
C LEU A 231 7.75 2.64 -3.62
N LEU A 232 8.52 2.91 -4.67
CA LEU A 232 8.98 4.27 -4.98
C LEU A 232 7.80 5.21 -5.29
N TYR A 233 6.86 4.77 -6.13
CA TYR A 233 5.73 5.61 -6.55
C TYR A 233 4.83 5.93 -5.37
N ALA A 234 4.54 4.93 -4.53
CA ALA A 234 3.79 5.13 -3.30
C ALA A 234 4.47 6.16 -2.39
N GLY A 235 5.78 6.04 -2.15
CA GLY A 235 6.51 6.99 -1.30
C GLY A 235 6.53 8.42 -1.85
N LEU A 236 6.78 8.59 -3.14
CA LEU A 236 6.77 9.92 -3.78
C LEU A 236 5.37 10.56 -3.79
N ARG A 237 4.33 9.76 -4.04
CA ARG A 237 2.92 10.20 -4.02
C ARG A 237 2.47 10.53 -2.60
N LEU A 238 2.89 9.75 -1.60
CA LEU A 238 2.66 10.06 -0.19
C LEU A 238 3.35 11.38 0.20
N ALA A 239 4.62 11.58 -0.17
CA ALA A 239 5.33 12.84 0.07
C ALA A 239 4.60 14.04 -0.52
N MET A 240 4.12 13.92 -1.76
CA MET A 240 3.33 14.97 -2.42
C MET A 240 2.06 15.30 -1.62
N LEU A 241 1.28 14.28 -1.21
CA LEU A 241 0.06 14.50 -0.43
C LEU A 241 0.37 15.15 0.93
N LEU A 242 1.41 14.70 1.62
CA LEU A 242 1.83 15.25 2.91
C LEU A 242 2.26 16.72 2.78
N ASP A 243 2.99 17.08 1.73
CA ASP A 243 3.34 18.47 1.44
C ASP A 243 2.09 19.30 1.12
N GLU A 244 1.14 18.78 0.33
CA GLU A 244 -0.12 19.49 0.06
C GLU A 244 -0.95 19.78 1.32
N ILE A 245 -0.91 18.88 2.31
CA ILE A 245 -1.68 18.99 3.55
C ILE A 245 -0.96 19.89 4.58
N TYR A 246 0.38 19.82 4.65
CA TYR A 246 1.14 20.35 5.79
C TYR A 246 2.18 21.42 5.49
N LYS A 247 2.37 21.79 4.21
CA LYS A 247 3.30 22.86 3.80
C LYS A 247 2.77 24.26 4.05
#